data_AF-A0A6N0HMU9-F1
#
_entry.id   AF-A0A6N0HMU9-F1
#
_cell.length_a   1.000
_cell.length_b   1.000
_cell.length_c   1.000
_cell.angle_alpha   90.00
_cell.angle_beta   90.00
_cell.angle_gamma   90.00
#
_symmetry.space_group_name_H-M   'P 1'
#
loop_
_entity.id
_entity.type
_entity.pdbx_description
1 polymer ?
#
loop_
_entity_poly.entity_id
_entity_poly.type
_entity_poly.pdbx_seq_one_letter_code
_entity_poly.pdbx_strand_id
1 'polypeptide(L)'
;MKKVLLTTLTLFALTVQADFLDGSHNWNNGSSDSFKSAIKAAQTGYEANLAVNMAWRDTGKMIKKAKKLYKAGKNVAAITLANKAHKQTINATVQTALAKTAGPRF
;
A
#
# COMPACT_ATOMS: atom_id res chain seq x y z
N MET A 1 40.47 21.78 -22.28
CA MET A 1 39.18 21.70 -21.56
C MET A 1 39.37 20.68 -20.45
N LYS A 2 39.61 21.08 -19.19
CA LYS A 2 38.60 21.26 -18.13
C LYS A 2 37.65 20.03 -18.06
N LYS A 3 37.57 19.19 -17.02
CA LYS A 3 38.19 19.08 -15.70
C LYS A 3 38.03 17.60 -15.28
N VAL A 4 39.09 16.99 -14.73
CA VAL A 4 38.97 15.77 -13.93
C VAL A 4 38.28 16.20 -12.62
N LEU A 5 37.08 15.70 -12.34
CA LEU A 5 36.44 15.94 -11.05
C LEU A 5 36.54 14.67 -10.20
N LEU A 6 37.59 14.66 -9.39
CA LEU A 6 37.80 13.78 -8.26
C LEU A 6 36.58 13.81 -7.32
N THR A 7 35.96 12.65 -7.17
CA THR A 7 35.67 12.00 -5.88
C THR A 7 35.78 12.88 -4.64
N THR A 8 34.66 13.49 -4.21
CA THR A 8 34.49 13.90 -2.81
C THR A 8 33.66 12.84 -2.09
N LEU A 9 34.40 11.88 -1.55
CA LEU A 9 33.94 10.84 -0.63
C LEU A 9 33.56 11.50 0.70
N THR A 10 32.29 11.80 0.93
CA THR A 10 31.80 12.22 2.26
C THR A 10 31.65 10.99 3.14
N LEU A 11 32.70 10.65 3.89
CA LEU A 11 32.61 9.78 5.05
C LEU A 11 31.86 10.53 6.15
N PHE A 12 30.63 10.12 6.44
CA PHE A 12 29.94 10.51 7.66
C PHE A 12 30.22 9.44 8.71
N ALA A 13 31.28 9.63 9.50
CA ALA A 13 31.48 8.85 10.71
C ALA A 13 30.63 9.49 11.83
N LEU A 14 29.45 8.91 12.11
CA LEU A 14 28.76 9.13 13.38
C LEU A 14 29.24 8.08 14.36
N THR A 15 30.11 8.49 15.27
CA THR A 15 30.25 7.84 16.56
C THR A 15 29.59 8.74 17.61
N VAL A 16 28.71 8.15 18.43
CA VAL A 16 28.60 8.32 19.90
C VAL A 16 27.28 7.69 20.37
N GLN A 17 27.48 6.55 21.05
CA GLN A 17 26.88 6.07 22.31
C GLN A 17 25.50 6.57 22.74
N ALA A 18 24.61 5.63 23.07
CA ALA A 18 24.20 5.34 24.45
C ALA A 18 23.05 4.32 24.44
N ASP A 19 23.04 3.44 25.44
CA ASP A 19 22.01 2.43 25.72
C ASP A 19 20.58 2.89 25.40
N PHE A 20 20.00 2.35 24.33
CA PHE A 20 18.55 2.22 24.28
C PHE A 20 18.19 0.93 25.01
N LEU A 21 18.11 1.09 26.33
CA LEU A 21 17.14 0.49 27.23
C LEU A 21 16.30 -0.62 26.59
N ASP A 22 16.50 -1.82 27.16
CA ASP A 22 15.48 -2.84 27.42
C ASP A 22 14.06 -2.27 27.39
N GLY A 23 13.48 -2.32 26.20
CA GLY A 23 12.06 -2.17 25.99
C GLY A 23 11.69 -3.34 25.14
N SER A 24 11.10 -4.37 25.76
CA SER A 24 10.54 -5.55 25.10
C SER A 24 10.15 -5.18 23.67
N HIS A 25 10.92 -5.64 22.67
CA HIS A 25 10.59 -5.37 21.29
C HIS A 25 9.26 -6.08 21.03
N ASN A 26 8.16 -5.36 21.18
CA ASN A 26 6.87 -5.82 20.71
C ASN A 26 6.94 -5.76 19.19
N TRP A 27 7.26 -6.89 18.57
CA TRP A 27 7.29 -7.12 17.12
C TRP A 27 5.91 -6.94 16.44
N ASN A 28 4.99 -6.18 17.01
CA ASN A 28 3.72 -5.79 16.39
C ASN A 28 3.88 -4.58 15.45
N ASN A 29 4.97 -4.54 14.67
CA ASN A 29 5.17 -3.56 13.59
C ASN A 29 4.49 -4.00 12.27
N GLY A 30 3.75 -5.11 12.29
CA GLY A 30 2.68 -5.43 11.36
C GLY A 30 1.44 -5.66 12.18
N SER A 31 0.44 -4.78 12.05
CA SER A 31 -0.82 -4.86 12.79
C SER A 31 -1.33 -6.31 12.92
N SER A 32 -1.25 -6.88 14.13
CA SER A 32 -1.88 -8.16 14.48
C SER A 32 -3.38 -8.21 14.18
N ASP A 33 -3.99 -7.04 13.95
CA ASP A 33 -5.33 -6.90 13.40
C ASP A 33 -5.33 -7.08 11.87
N SER A 34 -5.74 -8.29 11.46
CA SER A 34 -5.90 -8.71 10.07
C SER A 34 -6.84 -7.81 9.26
N PHE A 35 -7.86 -7.19 9.89
CA PHE A 35 -8.74 -6.26 9.21
C PHE A 35 -8.02 -4.95 8.88
N LYS A 36 -7.25 -4.38 9.82
CA LYS A 36 -6.47 -3.16 9.59
C LYS A 36 -5.49 -3.32 8.43
N SER A 37 -4.80 -4.46 8.36
CA SER A 37 -3.91 -4.76 7.24
C SER A 37 -4.67 -4.83 5.90
N ALA A 38 -5.73 -5.63 5.84
CA ALA A 38 -6.54 -5.81 4.62
C ALA A 38 -7.18 -4.50 4.14
N ILE A 39 -7.75 -3.70 5.05
CA ILE A 39 -8.40 -2.44 4.67
C ILE A 39 -7.38 -1.38 4.23
N LYS A 40 -6.20 -1.34 4.87
CA LYS A 40 -5.12 -0.43 4.45
C LYS A 40 -4.64 -0.78 3.04
N ALA A 41 -4.38 -2.05 2.74
CA ALA A 41 -3.99 -2.50 1.41
C ALA A 41 -5.03 -2.14 0.34
N ALA A 42 -6.32 -2.32 0.63
CA ALA A 42 -7.40 -1.93 -0.27
C ALA A 42 -7.48 -0.41 -0.48
N GLN A 43 -7.30 0.39 0.58
CA GLN A 43 -7.32 1.85 0.49
C GLN A 43 -6.15 2.39 -0.32
N THR A 44 -4.93 1.95 -0.02
CA THR A 44 -3.73 2.38 -0.75
C THR A 44 -3.82 2.04 -2.24
N GLY A 45 -4.26 0.83 -2.60
CA GLY A 45 -4.46 0.47 -4.00
C GLY A 45 -5.56 1.30 -4.68
N TYR A 46 -6.64 1.63 -3.96
CA TYR A 46 -7.73 2.43 -4.49
C TYR A 46 -7.31 3.89 -4.73
N GLU A 47 -6.53 4.47 -3.81
CA GLU A 47 -5.95 5.82 -3.94
C GLU A 47 -4.97 5.89 -5.12
N ALA A 48 -4.12 4.87 -5.29
CA ALA A 48 -3.23 4.78 -6.45
C ALA A 48 -4.01 4.73 -7.78
N ASN A 49 -5.10 3.96 -7.83
CA ASN A 49 -5.95 3.90 -9.01
C ASN A 49 -6.74 5.20 -9.26
N LEU A 50 -7.13 5.93 -8.21
CA LEU A 50 -7.78 7.24 -8.33
C LEU A 50 -6.84 8.24 -8.99
N ALA A 51 -5.56 8.25 -8.60
CA ALA A 51 -4.55 9.17 -9.15
C ALA A 51 -4.35 9.03 -10.66
N VAL A 52 -4.66 7.86 -11.22
CA VAL A 52 -4.59 7.58 -12.66
C VAL A 52 -5.96 7.45 -13.33
N ASN A 53 -7.04 7.87 -12.65
CA ASN A 53 -8.43 7.80 -13.14
C ASN A 53 -8.92 6.39 -13.53
N MET A 54 -8.38 5.35 -12.89
CA MET A 54 -8.71 3.94 -13.15
C MET A 54 -9.37 3.24 -11.95
N ALA A 55 -9.77 4.00 -10.93
CA ALA A 55 -10.48 3.45 -9.78
C ALA A 55 -11.92 3.08 -10.13
N TRP A 56 -12.29 1.83 -9.83
CA TRP A 56 -13.67 1.39 -10.02
C TRP A 56 -14.54 1.83 -8.83
N ARG A 57 -15.66 2.49 -9.12
CA ARG A 57 -16.62 2.99 -8.11
C ARG A 57 -17.04 1.92 -7.09
N ASP A 58 -17.28 0.70 -7.57
CA ASP A 58 -17.78 -0.37 -6.71
C ASP A 58 -16.70 -0.91 -5.75
N THR A 59 -15.42 -0.82 -6.12
CA THR A 59 -14.30 -1.07 -5.20
C THR A 59 -14.33 -0.08 -4.03
N GLY A 60 -14.57 1.21 -4.30
CA GLY A 60 -14.74 2.23 -3.25
C GLY A 60 -15.93 1.93 -2.33
N LYS A 61 -17.05 1.44 -2.88
CA LYS A 61 -18.21 0.99 -2.08
C LYS A 61 -17.89 -0.24 -1.24
N MET A 62 -17.12 -1.20 -1.77
CA MET A 62 -16.68 -2.38 -1.03
C MET A 62 -15.83 -2.01 0.18
N ILE A 63 -14.88 -1.08 0.03
CA ILE A 63 -14.06 -0.56 1.14
C ILE A 63 -14.94 0.06 2.23
N LYS A 64 -15.91 0.92 1.85
CA LYS A 64 -16.87 1.52 2.80
C LYS A 64 -17.70 0.46 3.53
N LYS A 65 -18.18 -0.56 2.81
CA LYS A 65 -18.97 -1.67 3.39
C LYS A 65 -18.13 -2.54 4.32
N ALA A 66 -16.85 -2.80 3.98
CA ALA A 66 -15.95 -3.56 4.84
C ALA A 66 -15.75 -2.86 6.19
N LYS A 67 -15.54 -1.54 6.19
CA LYS A 67 -15.48 -0.72 7.42
C LYS A 67 -16.76 -0.80 8.24
N LYS A 68 -17.94 -0.75 7.60
CA LYS A 68 -19.24 -0.90 8.29
C LYS A 68 -19.39 -2.29 8.93
N LEU A 69 -19.00 -3.36 8.22
CA LEU A 69 -19.07 -4.73 8.74
C LEU A 69 -18.16 -4.91 9.96
N TYR A 70 -16.94 -4.37 9.92
CA TYR A 70 -16.01 -4.43 11.05
C TYR A 70 -16.55 -3.70 12.28
N LYS A 71 -17.11 -2.49 12.10
CA LYS A 71 -17.79 -1.75 13.19
C LYS A 71 -18.97 -2.52 13.80
N ALA A 72 -19.62 -3.38 13.02
CA ALA A 72 -20.70 -4.24 13.48
C ALA A 72 -20.22 -5.59 14.06
N GLY A 73 -18.91 -5.76 14.31
CA GLY A 73 -18.31 -6.99 14.84
C GLY A 73 -18.24 -8.15 13.84
N LYS A 74 -18.61 -7.93 12.57
CA LYS A 74 -18.61 -8.97 11.52
C LYS A 74 -17.22 -9.12 10.90
N ASN A 75 -16.23 -9.47 11.72
CA ASN A 75 -14.81 -9.39 11.37
C ASN A 75 -14.43 -10.23 10.14
N VAL A 76 -14.84 -11.50 10.08
CA VAL A 76 -14.54 -12.39 8.94
C VAL A 76 -15.10 -11.83 7.62
N ALA A 77 -16.35 -11.35 7.64
CA ALA A 77 -16.99 -10.75 6.47
C ALA A 77 -16.31 -9.44 6.06
N ALA A 78 -15.88 -8.63 7.04
CA ALA A 78 -15.16 -7.38 6.80
C ALA A 78 -13.80 -7.63 6.15
N ILE A 79 -13.01 -8.56 6.69
CA ILE A 79 -11.69 -8.96 6.15
C ILE A 79 -11.84 -9.52 4.74
N THR A 80 -12.79 -10.43 4.54
CA THR A 80 -13.07 -11.03 3.22
C THR A 80 -13.40 -9.96 2.18
N LEU A 81 -14.24 -8.99 2.55
CA LEU A 81 -14.64 -7.93 1.64
C LEU A 81 -13.49 -6.94 1.36
N ALA A 82 -12.67 -6.62 2.36
CA ALA A 82 -11.49 -5.79 2.18
C ALA A 82 -10.46 -6.46 1.25
N ASN A 83 -10.20 -7.76 1.41
CA ASN A 83 -9.32 -8.53 0.53
C ASN A 83 -9.85 -8.58 -0.91
N LYS A 84 -11.17 -8.75 -1.11
CA LYS A 84 -11.77 -8.67 -2.45
C LYS A 84 -11.60 -7.29 -3.06
N ALA A 85 -11.76 -6.22 -2.27
CA ALA A 85 -11.54 -4.86 -2.76
C ALA A 85 -10.07 -4.66 -3.18
N HIS A 86 -9.12 -5.13 -2.37
CA HIS A 86 -7.70 -5.07 -2.73
C HIS A 86 -7.38 -5.81 -4.04
N LYS A 87 -7.94 -7.02 -4.25
CA LYS A 87 -7.80 -7.73 -5.53
C LYS A 87 -8.32 -6.90 -6.72
N GLN A 88 -9.45 -6.21 -6.55
CA GLN A 88 -9.96 -5.32 -7.60
C GLN A 88 -9.03 -4.14 -7.86
N THR A 89 -8.37 -3.61 -6.83
CA THR A 89 -7.39 -2.53 -7.05
C THR A 89 -6.21 -3.01 -7.89
N ILE A 90 -5.70 -4.22 -7.65
CA ILE A 90 -4.63 -4.83 -8.46
C ILE A 90 -5.10 -5.02 -9.90
N ASN A 91 -6.31 -5.57 -10.09
CA ASN A 91 -6.85 -5.80 -11.43
C ASN A 91 -7.01 -4.51 -12.22
N ALA A 92 -7.48 -3.44 -11.59
CA ALA A 92 -7.58 -2.13 -12.22
C ALA A 92 -6.19 -1.58 -12.62
N THR A 93 -5.17 -1.76 -11.78
CA THR A 93 -3.78 -1.41 -12.15
C THR A 93 -3.30 -2.20 -13.37
N VAL A 94 -3.55 -3.52 -13.41
CA VAL A 94 -3.19 -4.37 -14.56
C VAL A 94 -3.93 -3.93 -15.83
N GLN A 95 -5.24 -3.66 -15.74
CA GLN A 95 -6.01 -3.16 -16.87
C GLN A 95 -5.52 -1.81 -17.38
N THR A 96 -5.05 -0.94 -16.49
CA THR A 96 -4.43 0.34 -16.86
C THR A 96 -3.19 0.13 -17.72
N ALA A 97 -2.34 -0.85 -17.39
CA ALA A 97 -1.17 -1.18 -18.19
C ALA A 97 -1.56 -1.77 -19.54
N LEU A 98 -2.51 -2.70 -19.57
CA LEU A 98 -2.98 -3.34 -20.81
C LEU A 98 -3.65 -2.36 -21.77
N ALA A 99 -4.39 -1.37 -21.25
CA ALA A 99 -5.02 -0.34 -22.07
C ALA A 99 -4.00 0.50 -22.86
N LYS A 100 -2.76 0.67 -22.35
CA LYS A 100 -1.70 1.40 -23.07
C LYS A 100 -1.17 0.64 -24.28
N THR A 101 -1.22 -0.69 -24.24
CA THR A 101 -0.71 -1.57 -25.29
C THR A 101 -1.81 -2.11 -26.21
N ALA A 102 -3.07 -1.82 -25.89
CA ALA A 102 -4.21 -2.22 -26.69
C ALA A 102 -4.21 -1.40 -28.00
N GLY A 103 -3.59 -1.97 -29.04
CA GLY A 103 -3.67 -1.45 -30.39
C GLY A 103 -5.11 -1.59 -30.95
N PRO A 104 -5.42 -0.90 -32.05
CA PRO A 104 -6.73 -0.99 -32.67
C PRO A 104 -7.05 -2.44 -33.07
N ARG A 105 -8.23 -2.90 -32.64
CA ARG A 105 -8.78 -4.21 -33.01
C ARG A 105 -9.79 -3.94 -34.13
N PHE A 106 -9.30 -3.93 -35.36
CA PHE A 106 -10.11 -3.90 -36.58
C PHE A 106 -10.37 -5.32 -37.07
#